data_AF-A0A328CVS7-F1
#
_entry.id   AF-A0A328CVS7-F1
#
_cell.length_a   1.000
_cell.length_b   1.000
_cell.length_c   1.000
_cell.angle_alpha   90.00
_cell.angle_beta   90.00
_cell.angle_gamma   90.00
#
_symmetry.space_group_name_H-M   'P 1'
#
loop_
_entity.id
_entity.type
_entity.pdbx_description
1 polymer ?
#
loop_
_entity_poly.entity_id
_entity_poly.type
_entity_poly.pdbx_seq_one_letter_code
_entity_poly.pdbx_strand_id
1 'polypeptide(L)'
;MPPAPELFENTMSLVKGASKSFTVLLLSLMRSAHWDIAAAVRSIEAASSAFAATAGAIIGTNCAKYALESYVNRKMFQGFNHETFYTDGGLSSVADPEQHRQGCYTHYRDMKAMDPAELLGILPNCSFENFCFKKYLAIIHPKTEESLFGDLEQRRQVLAGNHPRSQFYGEFLELAKAVWMLHLLAFSVEPPRPCQFEASEGSEFRPEYMESVGKY
;
A
#
# COMPACT_ATOMS: atom_id res chain seq x y z
N MET A 1 -12.94 -22.46 -10.73
CA MET A 1 -13.97 -21.95 -9.78
C MET A 1 -13.52 -20.55 -9.38
N PRO A 2 -14.37 -19.52 -9.55
CA PRO A 2 -14.00 -18.17 -9.15
C PRO A 2 -13.69 -18.14 -7.64
N PRO A 3 -12.72 -17.33 -7.18
CA PRO A 3 -12.44 -17.23 -5.75
C PRO A 3 -13.69 -16.75 -5.01
N ALA A 4 -14.01 -17.42 -3.89
CA ALA A 4 -15.16 -17.06 -3.07
C ALA A 4 -15.04 -15.58 -2.59
N PRO A 5 -16.15 -14.82 -2.52
CA PRO A 5 -16.14 -13.44 -2.03
C PRO A 5 -15.45 -13.29 -0.67
N GLU A 6 -15.59 -14.29 0.20
CA GLU A 6 -14.92 -14.39 1.50
C GLU A 6 -13.39 -14.30 1.41
N LEU A 7 -12.76 -14.82 0.34
CA LEU A 7 -11.31 -14.70 0.15
C LEU A 7 -10.90 -13.25 -0.06
N PHE A 8 -11.71 -12.47 -0.76
CA PHE A 8 -11.47 -11.06 -1.01
C PHE A 8 -11.61 -10.26 0.29
N GLU A 9 -12.69 -10.50 1.05
CA GLU A 9 -12.92 -9.88 2.36
C GLU A 9 -11.81 -10.19 3.36
N ASN A 10 -11.42 -11.47 3.46
CA ASN A 10 -10.33 -11.90 4.33
C ASN A 10 -9.00 -11.24 3.93
N THR A 11 -8.68 -11.18 2.64
CA THR A 11 -7.45 -10.54 2.16
C THR A 11 -7.49 -9.04 2.39
N MET A 12 -8.63 -8.39 2.20
CA MET A 12 -8.80 -6.97 2.52
C MET A 12 -8.64 -6.70 4.02
N SER A 13 -9.09 -7.61 4.89
CA SER A 13 -8.86 -7.53 6.33
C SER A 13 -7.36 -7.58 6.67
N LEU A 14 -6.59 -8.44 6.00
CA LEU A 14 -5.11 -8.47 6.12
C LEU A 14 -4.49 -7.13 5.69
N VAL A 15 -4.93 -6.56 4.57
CA VAL A 15 -4.46 -5.25 4.11
C VAL A 15 -4.76 -4.17 5.15
N LYS A 16 -5.98 -4.13 5.70
CA LYS A 16 -6.36 -3.17 6.75
C LYS A 16 -5.47 -3.33 8.00
N GLY A 17 -5.21 -4.56 8.42
CA GLY A 17 -4.33 -4.85 9.56
C GLY A 17 -2.90 -4.37 9.32
N ALA A 18 -2.28 -4.82 8.22
CA ALA A 18 -0.90 -4.47 7.87
C ALA A 18 -0.73 -2.95 7.66
N SER A 19 -1.71 -2.29 7.02
CA SER A 19 -1.69 -0.84 6.81
C SER A 19 -1.71 -0.07 8.13
N LYS A 20 -2.55 -0.50 9.08
CA LYS A 20 -2.61 0.07 10.43
C LYS A 20 -1.29 -0.14 11.18
N SER A 21 -0.72 -1.34 11.14
CA SER A 21 0.56 -1.65 11.81
C SER A 21 1.71 -0.80 11.26
N PHE A 22 1.89 -0.80 9.93
CA PHE A 22 2.92 -0.01 9.27
C PHE A 22 2.77 1.49 9.53
N THR A 23 1.53 2.01 9.46
CA THR A 23 1.24 3.43 9.75
C THR A 23 1.58 3.81 11.19
N VAL A 24 1.25 2.95 12.16
CA VAL A 24 1.58 3.17 13.57
C VAL A 24 3.09 3.19 13.77
N LEU A 25 3.83 2.27 13.14
CA LEU A 25 5.29 2.26 13.19
C LEU A 25 5.88 3.54 12.58
N LEU A 26 5.42 3.93 11.39
CA LEU A 26 5.88 5.15 10.71
C LEU A 26 5.62 6.40 11.57
N LEU A 27 4.43 6.52 12.15
CA LEU A 27 4.08 7.63 13.03
C LEU A 27 4.97 7.65 14.30
N SER A 28 5.31 6.49 14.86
CA SER A 28 6.21 6.36 15.99
C SER A 28 7.62 6.87 15.66
N LEU A 29 8.13 6.50 14.48
CA LEU A 29 9.43 6.97 14.00
C LEU A 29 9.43 8.48 13.75
N MET A 30 8.38 9.03 13.14
CA MET A 30 8.24 10.49 12.94
C MET A 30 8.29 11.24 14.28
N ARG A 31 7.61 10.72 15.32
CA ARG A 31 7.65 11.31 16.66
C ARG A 31 9.04 11.23 17.29
N SER A 32 9.72 10.09 17.11
CA SER A 32 11.08 9.88 17.62
C SER A 32 12.10 10.78 16.92
N ALA A 33 11.88 11.09 15.65
CA ALA A 33 12.64 12.06 14.87
C ALA A 33 12.24 13.53 15.14
N HIS A 34 11.38 13.79 16.14
CA HIS A 34 10.91 15.12 16.52
C HIS A 34 10.21 15.91 15.40
N TRP A 35 9.51 15.21 14.49
CA TRP A 35 8.74 15.87 13.43
C TRP A 35 7.58 16.69 13.99
N ASP A 36 7.31 17.84 13.37
CA ASP A 36 6.01 18.50 13.51
C ASP A 36 4.96 17.68 12.75
N ILE A 37 4.27 16.81 13.48
CA ILE A 37 3.24 15.93 12.94
C ILE A 37 2.09 16.73 12.31
N ALA A 38 1.74 17.89 12.86
CA ALA A 38 0.68 18.72 12.30
C ALA A 38 1.11 19.33 10.96
N ALA A 39 2.38 19.75 10.83
CA ALA A 39 2.93 20.20 9.55
C ALA A 39 2.99 19.06 8.52
N ALA A 40 3.37 17.85 8.93
CA ALA A 40 3.39 16.69 8.06
C ALA A 40 2.00 16.35 7.51
N VAL A 41 0.97 16.38 8.38
CA VAL A 41 -0.43 16.15 7.95
C VAL A 41 -0.88 17.22 6.97
N ARG A 42 -0.65 18.51 7.26
CA ARG A 42 -0.97 19.59 6.32
C ARG A 42 -0.29 19.41 4.97
N SER A 43 0.96 18.94 4.96
CA SER A 43 1.69 18.66 3.72
C SER A 43 1.09 17.49 2.94
N ILE A 44 0.60 16.44 3.64
CA ILE A 44 -0.08 15.31 3.02
C ILE A 44 -1.41 15.77 2.39
N GLU A 45 -2.20 16.55 3.13
CA GLU A 45 -3.49 17.08 2.68
C GLU A 45 -3.32 18.02 1.48
N ALA A 46 -2.33 18.93 1.54
CA ALA A 46 -2.02 19.84 0.44
C ALA A 46 -1.56 19.11 -0.83
N ALA A 47 -0.84 17.98 -0.70
CA ALA A 47 -0.46 17.15 -1.84
C ALA A 47 -1.64 16.34 -2.42
N SER A 48 -2.76 16.29 -1.69
CA SER A 48 -3.95 15.50 -2.04
C SER A 48 -5.08 16.33 -2.64
N SER A 49 -5.18 17.60 -2.27
CA SER A 49 -6.23 18.51 -2.72
C SER A 49 -5.69 19.53 -3.71
N ALA A 50 -6.38 19.70 -4.85
CA ALA A 50 -6.13 20.79 -5.79
C ALA A 50 -6.62 22.17 -5.26
N PHE A 51 -7.35 22.20 -4.14
CA PHE A 51 -7.98 23.38 -3.54
C PHE A 51 -7.55 23.57 -2.07
N ALA A 52 -6.25 23.61 -1.82
CA ALA A 52 -5.65 23.57 -0.48
C ALA A 52 -5.77 24.87 0.38
N ALA A 53 -6.88 25.62 0.37
CA ALA A 53 -6.89 26.96 0.99
C ALA A 53 -7.81 27.21 2.19
N THR A 54 -8.83 26.41 2.51
CA THR A 54 -9.91 26.92 3.41
C THR A 54 -10.39 26.02 4.54
N ALA A 55 -9.73 24.92 4.86
CA ALA A 55 -10.11 24.13 6.04
C ALA A 55 -8.96 24.08 7.06
N GLY A 56 -8.84 25.14 7.85
CA GLY A 56 -8.18 25.07 9.15
C GLY A 56 -9.01 24.17 10.07
N ALA A 57 -8.85 22.85 9.94
CA ALA A 57 -9.54 21.88 10.76
C ALA A 57 -8.60 21.37 11.85
N ILE A 58 -9.14 21.37 13.07
CA ILE A 58 -8.48 21.02 14.33
C ILE A 58 -8.04 19.54 14.26
N ILE A 59 -6.77 19.31 13.90
CA ILE A 59 -6.18 17.98 13.85
C ILE A 59 -5.75 17.61 15.28
N GLY A 60 -6.64 16.94 16.00
CA GLY A 60 -6.25 16.15 17.17
C GLY A 60 -5.32 15.01 16.74
N THR A 61 -4.55 14.44 17.68
CA THR A 61 -3.59 13.34 17.43
C THR A 61 -4.18 12.12 16.71
N ASN A 62 -5.51 11.90 16.79
CA ASN A 62 -6.21 10.83 16.06
C ASN A 62 -6.29 11.12 14.55
N CYS A 63 -6.45 12.38 14.13
CA CYS A 63 -6.50 12.73 12.71
C CYS A 63 -5.17 12.45 12.00
N ALA A 64 -4.04 12.61 12.69
CA ALA A 64 -2.73 12.37 12.10
C ALA A 64 -2.50 10.91 11.69
N LYS A 65 -2.99 9.95 12.49
CA LYS A 65 -2.92 8.53 12.13
C LYS A 65 -3.69 8.26 10.84
N TYR A 66 -4.93 8.72 10.74
CA TYR A 66 -5.78 8.47 9.57
C TYR A 66 -5.28 9.20 8.32
N ALA A 67 -4.75 10.41 8.46
CA ALA A 67 -4.12 11.13 7.34
C ALA A 67 -2.89 10.39 6.82
N LEU A 68 -2.05 9.85 7.71
CA LEU A 68 -0.88 9.07 7.33
C LEU A 68 -1.28 7.71 6.73
N GLU A 69 -2.28 7.03 7.30
CA GLU A 69 -2.82 5.77 6.78
C GLU A 69 -3.39 5.97 5.36
N SER A 70 -4.14 7.06 5.15
CA SER A 70 -4.63 7.46 3.83
C SER A 70 -3.50 7.70 2.84
N TYR A 71 -2.46 8.43 3.24
CA TYR A 71 -1.27 8.66 2.41
C TYR A 71 -0.60 7.35 1.98
N VAL A 72 -0.34 6.45 2.94
CA VAL A 72 0.28 5.14 2.70
C VAL A 72 -0.59 4.32 1.74
N ASN A 73 -1.89 4.19 2.03
CA ASN A 73 -2.81 3.41 1.22
C ASN A 73 -2.91 3.96 -0.20
N ARG A 74 -3.01 5.28 -0.37
CA ARG A 74 -3.04 5.87 -1.72
C ARG A 74 -1.79 5.53 -2.53
N LYS A 75 -0.60 5.58 -1.92
CA LYS A 75 0.65 5.19 -2.60
C LYS A 75 0.69 3.69 -2.90
N MET A 76 0.29 2.84 -1.95
CA MET A 76 0.25 1.39 -2.10
C MET A 76 -0.70 0.96 -3.21
N PHE A 77 -1.90 1.51 -3.25
CA PHE A 77 -2.92 1.16 -4.23
C PHE A 77 -2.81 1.90 -5.55
N GLN A 78 -1.92 2.90 -5.70
CA GLN A 78 -1.73 3.60 -6.97
C GLN A 78 -1.49 2.61 -8.12
N GLY A 79 -2.37 2.63 -9.14
CA GLY A 79 -2.30 1.72 -10.29
C GLY A 79 -2.96 0.36 -10.08
N PHE A 80 -3.71 0.13 -9.00
CA PHE A 80 -4.34 -1.15 -8.68
C PHE A 80 -5.22 -1.70 -9.81
N ASN A 81 -5.91 -0.83 -10.55
CA ASN A 81 -6.77 -1.24 -11.66
C ASN A 81 -5.98 -1.67 -12.92
N HIS A 82 -4.65 -1.52 -12.95
CA HIS A 82 -3.78 -1.99 -14.02
C HIS A 82 -3.18 -3.35 -13.67
N GLU A 83 -3.08 -4.26 -14.66
CA GLU A 83 -2.62 -5.65 -14.49
C GLU A 83 -1.26 -5.76 -13.79
N THR A 84 -0.42 -4.74 -13.94
CA THR A 84 0.94 -4.77 -13.40
C THR A 84 1.26 -3.55 -12.54
N PHE A 85 0.26 -2.80 -12.07
CA PHE A 85 0.46 -1.52 -11.35
C PHE A 85 1.28 -0.47 -12.13
N TYR A 86 1.36 -0.57 -13.46
CA TYR A 86 2.30 0.19 -14.30
C TYR A 86 3.77 -0.04 -13.90
N THR A 87 4.08 -1.19 -13.30
CA THR A 87 5.44 -1.56 -12.89
C THR A 87 6.24 -2.09 -14.08
N ASP A 88 5.57 -2.71 -15.04
CA ASP A 88 6.10 -3.16 -16.32
C ASP A 88 5.13 -2.77 -17.46
N GLY A 89 5.54 -3.02 -18.71
CA GLY A 89 4.71 -2.80 -19.89
C GLY A 89 3.91 -4.03 -20.34
N GLY A 90 3.84 -5.08 -19.51
CA GLY A 90 3.19 -6.35 -19.88
C GLY A 90 1.68 -6.29 -19.75
N LEU A 91 0.98 -6.90 -20.71
CA LEU A 91 -0.48 -7.11 -20.68
C LEU A 91 -0.78 -8.57 -21.05
N SER A 92 -0.52 -9.49 -20.13
CA SER A 92 -0.68 -10.94 -20.38
C SER A 92 -2.14 -11.30 -20.62
N SER A 93 -3.06 -10.54 -20.00
CA SER A 93 -4.50 -10.71 -20.20
C SER A 93 -4.99 -10.43 -21.63
N VAL A 94 -4.22 -9.72 -22.46
CA VAL A 94 -4.57 -9.47 -23.88
C VAL A 94 -4.34 -10.71 -24.74
N ALA A 95 -3.33 -11.51 -24.41
CA ALA A 95 -2.99 -12.71 -25.15
C ALA A 95 -3.89 -13.90 -24.78
N ASP A 96 -4.03 -14.17 -23.48
CA ASP A 96 -4.91 -15.24 -22.96
C ASP A 96 -5.54 -14.83 -21.62
N PRO A 97 -6.80 -14.34 -21.62
CA PRO A 97 -7.48 -13.90 -20.42
C PRO A 97 -7.74 -15.00 -19.38
N GLU A 98 -7.97 -16.25 -19.81
CA GLU A 98 -8.29 -17.36 -18.89
C GLU A 98 -7.02 -17.88 -18.22
N GLN A 99 -5.96 -18.09 -19.02
CA GLN A 99 -4.67 -18.50 -18.48
C GLN A 99 -4.12 -17.45 -17.50
N HIS A 100 -4.28 -16.16 -17.83
CA HIS A 100 -3.90 -15.08 -16.92
C HIS A 100 -4.66 -15.15 -15.59
N ARG A 101 -5.99 -15.32 -15.60
CA ARG A 101 -6.79 -15.45 -14.37
C ARG A 101 -6.35 -16.64 -13.51
N GLN A 102 -6.15 -17.80 -14.14
CA GLN A 102 -5.71 -19.01 -13.45
C GLN A 102 -4.29 -18.85 -12.88
N GLY A 103 -3.40 -18.17 -13.60
CA GLY A 103 -2.07 -17.80 -13.13
C GLY A 103 -2.13 -16.89 -11.90
N CYS A 104 -2.94 -15.84 -11.95
CA CYS A 104 -3.16 -14.94 -10.81
C CYS A 104 -3.67 -15.68 -9.57
N TYR A 105 -4.63 -16.59 -9.71
CA TYR A 105 -5.13 -17.38 -8.58
C TYR A 105 -4.06 -18.33 -8.01
N THR A 106 -3.27 -18.94 -8.88
CA THR A 106 -2.16 -19.82 -8.48
C THR A 106 -1.12 -19.04 -7.70
N HIS A 107 -0.66 -17.90 -8.23
CA HIS A 107 0.26 -17.00 -7.54
C HIS A 107 -0.27 -16.51 -6.19
N TYR A 108 -1.57 -16.20 -6.10
CA TYR A 108 -2.18 -15.82 -4.82
C TYR A 108 -2.05 -16.93 -3.77
N ARG A 109 -2.33 -18.19 -4.16
CA ARG A 109 -2.22 -19.34 -3.26
C ARG A 109 -0.79 -19.56 -2.79
N ASP A 110 0.17 -19.44 -3.71
CA ASP A 110 1.59 -19.64 -3.41
C ASP A 110 2.10 -18.54 -2.45
N MET A 111 1.77 -17.28 -2.72
CA MET A 111 2.17 -16.17 -1.85
C MET A 111 1.51 -16.22 -0.48
N LYS A 112 0.25 -16.68 -0.39
CA LYS A 112 -0.42 -16.85 0.90
C LYS A 112 0.31 -17.85 1.81
N ALA A 113 1.00 -18.84 1.23
CA ALA A 113 1.69 -19.89 1.97
C ALA A 113 3.15 -19.56 2.36
N MET A 114 3.74 -18.50 1.80
CA MET A 114 5.15 -18.14 1.99
C MET A 114 5.33 -16.87 2.80
N ASP A 115 6.39 -16.75 3.59
CA ASP A 115 6.79 -15.48 4.20
C ASP A 115 7.25 -14.46 3.12
N PRO A 116 6.92 -13.16 3.22
CA PRO A 116 7.31 -12.18 2.21
C PRO A 116 8.83 -12.03 2.03
N ALA A 117 9.62 -12.15 3.10
CA ALA A 117 11.07 -12.07 3.00
C ALA A 117 11.66 -13.34 2.36
N GLU A 118 11.07 -14.51 2.62
CA GLU A 118 11.43 -15.76 1.95
C GLU A 118 11.12 -15.71 0.44
N LEU A 119 9.96 -15.16 0.06
CA LEU A 119 9.55 -15.06 -1.35
C LEU A 119 10.58 -14.28 -2.19
N LEU A 120 11.10 -13.19 -1.64
CA LEU A 120 12.10 -12.34 -2.30
C LEU A 120 13.47 -13.02 -2.38
N GLY A 121 13.76 -13.96 -1.48
CA GLY A 121 14.99 -14.77 -1.55
C GLY A 121 14.95 -15.88 -2.61
N ILE A 122 13.75 -16.33 -3.01
CA ILE A 122 13.56 -17.48 -3.92
C ILE A 122 13.44 -17.02 -5.39
N LEU A 123 12.83 -15.86 -5.64
CA LEU A 123 12.50 -15.38 -6.99
C LEU A 123 13.09 -13.98 -7.27
N PRO A 124 14.40 -13.87 -7.59
CA PRO A 124 14.98 -12.59 -7.97
C PRO A 124 14.37 -12.06 -9.27
N ASN A 125 14.11 -10.76 -9.33
CA ASN A 125 13.49 -10.02 -10.44
C ASN A 125 12.04 -10.40 -10.76
N CYS A 126 11.27 -10.88 -9.78
CA CYS A 126 9.84 -11.12 -9.99
C CYS A 126 9.03 -9.81 -10.01
N SER A 127 7.82 -9.83 -10.57
CA SER A 127 6.94 -8.65 -10.62
C SER A 127 6.62 -8.09 -9.23
N PHE A 128 6.56 -8.95 -8.21
CA PHE A 128 6.36 -8.54 -6.82
C PHE A 128 7.55 -7.73 -6.28
N GLU A 129 8.79 -8.11 -6.60
CA GLU A 129 9.98 -7.36 -6.20
C GLU A 129 9.97 -5.94 -6.80
N ASN A 130 9.66 -5.82 -8.09
CA ASN A 130 9.55 -4.52 -8.77
C ASN A 130 8.40 -3.67 -8.18
N PHE A 131 7.28 -4.31 -7.82
CA PHE A 131 6.21 -3.66 -7.07
C PHE A 131 6.72 -3.14 -5.73
N CYS A 132 7.36 -3.96 -4.90
CA CYS A 132 7.93 -3.55 -3.61
C CYS A 132 8.91 -2.38 -3.78
N PHE A 133 9.81 -2.47 -4.76
CA PHE A 133 10.78 -1.42 -5.09
C PHE A 133 10.08 -0.09 -5.38
N LYS A 134 9.12 -0.08 -6.33
CA LYS A 134 8.40 1.14 -6.73
C LYS A 134 7.56 1.72 -5.58
N LYS A 135 6.89 0.86 -4.80
CA LYS A 135 6.04 1.29 -3.67
C LYS A 135 6.85 1.85 -2.52
N TYR A 136 7.97 1.23 -2.17
CA TYR A 136 8.85 1.73 -1.11
C TYR A 136 9.33 3.15 -1.42
N LEU A 137 9.87 3.36 -2.63
CA LEU A 137 10.38 4.66 -3.05
C LEU A 137 9.28 5.73 -3.20
N ALA A 138 8.04 5.33 -3.46
CA ALA A 138 6.89 6.22 -3.57
C ALA A 138 6.36 6.68 -2.20
N ILE A 139 6.55 5.88 -1.15
CA ILE A 139 6.12 6.16 0.23
C ILE A 139 7.22 6.86 1.01
N ILE A 140 8.48 6.43 0.85
CA ILE A 140 9.60 6.93 1.64
C ILE A 140 10.51 7.78 0.76
N HIS A 141 10.39 9.10 0.95
CA HIS A 141 11.25 10.09 0.31
C HIS A 141 12.65 10.08 0.97
N PRO A 142 13.76 10.34 0.24
CA PRO A 142 15.11 10.35 0.82
C PRO A 142 15.24 11.22 2.09
N LYS A 143 14.69 12.44 2.07
CA LYS A 143 14.67 13.33 3.24
C LYS A 143 13.89 12.76 4.43
N THR A 144 12.83 12.00 4.15
CA THR A 144 12.07 11.31 5.20
C THR A 144 12.95 10.24 5.81
N GLU A 145 13.56 9.41 4.97
CA GLU A 145 14.42 8.30 5.38
C GLU A 145 15.60 8.76 6.25
N GLU A 146 16.36 9.75 5.77
CA GLU A 146 17.48 10.34 6.50
C GLU A 146 17.04 10.91 7.85
N SER A 147 15.86 11.55 7.90
CA SER A 147 15.35 12.08 9.16
C SER A 147 14.85 10.99 10.13
N LEU A 148 14.29 9.89 9.63
CA LEU A 148 13.74 8.82 10.46
C LEU A 148 14.82 7.87 10.98
N PHE A 149 15.84 7.60 10.17
CA PHE A 149 16.86 6.58 10.47
C PHE A 149 18.25 7.17 10.71
N GLY A 150 18.49 8.44 10.36
CA GLY A 150 19.79 9.09 10.47
C GLY A 150 20.74 8.81 9.30
N ASP A 151 20.35 7.94 8.35
CA ASP A 151 21.11 7.59 7.17
C ASP A 151 20.20 7.18 5.99
N LEU A 152 20.81 6.81 4.86
CA LEU A 152 20.15 6.31 3.66
C LEU A 152 20.53 4.86 3.33
N GLU A 153 21.03 4.09 4.31
CA GLU A 153 21.56 2.74 4.07
C GLU A 153 20.45 1.79 3.61
N GLN A 154 19.28 1.90 4.24
CA GLN A 154 18.09 1.15 3.84
C GLN A 154 17.71 1.43 2.38
N ARG A 155 17.71 2.72 1.99
CA ARG A 155 17.47 3.14 0.60
C ARG A 155 18.47 2.55 -0.36
N ARG A 156 19.75 2.62 0.00
CA ARG A 156 20.85 2.15 -0.84
C ARG A 156 20.72 0.65 -1.12
N GLN A 157 20.31 -0.13 -0.12
CA GLN A 157 20.02 -1.54 -0.29
C GLN A 157 18.86 -1.75 -1.26
N VAL A 158 17.73 -1.06 -1.09
CA VAL A 158 16.57 -1.15 -2.00
C VAL A 158 16.92 -0.73 -3.43
N LEU A 159 17.70 0.33 -3.60
CA LEU A 159 18.19 0.80 -4.91
C LEU A 159 19.12 -0.22 -5.59
N ALA A 160 19.84 -1.01 -4.81
CA ALA A 160 20.69 -2.08 -5.31
C ALA A 160 19.93 -3.41 -5.52
N GLY A 161 18.59 -3.42 -5.40
CA GLY A 161 17.77 -4.63 -5.52
C GLY A 161 17.87 -5.56 -4.32
N ASN A 162 18.34 -5.07 -3.17
CA ASN A 162 18.41 -5.84 -1.94
C ASN A 162 17.25 -5.51 -1.00
N HIS A 163 16.97 -6.43 -0.08
CA HIS A 163 15.91 -6.30 0.92
C HIS A 163 16.49 -6.08 2.32
N PRO A 164 16.33 -4.88 2.90
CA PRO A 164 16.78 -4.59 4.25
C PRO A 164 16.16 -5.51 5.31
N ARG A 165 16.98 -5.95 6.27
CA ARG A 165 16.52 -6.78 7.41
C ARG A 165 16.06 -5.94 8.62
N SER A 166 15.52 -4.75 8.37
CA SER A 166 15.02 -3.88 9.44
C SER A 166 13.56 -4.21 9.77
N GLN A 167 13.15 -3.90 11.01
CA GLN A 167 11.74 -4.00 11.41
C GLN A 167 10.84 -3.16 10.50
N PHE A 168 11.30 -1.96 10.14
CA PHE A 168 10.53 -1.05 9.28
C PHE A 168 10.29 -1.63 7.90
N TYR A 169 11.33 -2.21 7.28
CA TYR A 169 11.19 -2.83 5.97
C TYR A 169 10.34 -4.10 6.04
N GLY A 170 10.43 -4.88 7.11
CA GLY A 170 9.56 -6.04 7.35
C GLY A 170 8.08 -5.66 7.41
N GLU A 171 7.70 -4.65 8.19
CA GLU A 171 6.31 -4.16 8.26
C GLU A 171 5.83 -3.59 6.90
N PHE A 172 6.72 -2.93 6.16
CA PHE A 172 6.42 -2.50 4.79
C PHE A 172 6.14 -3.71 3.87
N LEU A 173 6.96 -4.76 3.96
CA LEU A 173 6.80 -5.96 3.14
C LEU A 173 5.50 -6.70 3.43
N GLU A 174 5.08 -6.78 4.70
CA GLU A 174 3.79 -7.36 5.07
C GLU A 174 2.62 -6.63 4.40
N LEU A 175 2.65 -5.29 4.44
CA LEU A 175 1.66 -4.47 3.75
C LEU A 175 1.73 -4.66 2.22
N ALA A 176 2.93 -4.66 1.65
CA ALA A 176 3.13 -4.85 0.22
C ALA A 176 2.59 -6.20 -0.26
N LYS A 177 2.90 -7.27 0.46
CA LYS A 177 2.41 -8.62 0.17
C LYS A 177 0.89 -8.69 0.26
N ALA A 178 0.29 -8.13 1.31
CA ALA A 178 -1.17 -8.14 1.47
C ALA A 178 -1.88 -7.43 0.30
N VAL A 179 -1.37 -6.27 -0.12
CA VAL A 179 -1.93 -5.51 -1.26
C VAL A 179 -1.74 -6.26 -2.57
N TRP A 180 -0.57 -6.87 -2.77
CA TRP A 180 -0.29 -7.67 -3.96
C TRP A 180 -1.17 -8.91 -4.06
N MET A 181 -1.39 -9.62 -2.94
CA MET A 181 -2.34 -10.74 -2.88
C MET A 181 -3.77 -10.31 -3.23
N LEU A 182 -4.21 -9.14 -2.73
CA LEU A 182 -5.52 -8.60 -3.06
C LEU A 182 -5.65 -8.30 -4.56
N HIS A 183 -4.58 -7.79 -5.17
CA HIS A 183 -4.52 -7.51 -6.60
C HIS A 183 -4.57 -8.79 -7.43
N LEU A 184 -3.80 -9.82 -7.08
CA LEU A 184 -3.87 -11.14 -7.72
C LEU A 184 -5.28 -11.72 -7.65
N LEU A 185 -5.97 -11.59 -6.51
CA LEU A 185 -7.37 -12.00 -6.40
C LEU A 185 -8.27 -11.22 -7.36
N ALA A 186 -8.17 -9.88 -7.40
CA ALA A 186 -8.97 -9.04 -8.28
C ALA A 186 -8.81 -9.44 -9.77
N PHE A 187 -7.59 -9.80 -10.17
CA PHE A 187 -7.27 -10.22 -11.54
C PHE A 187 -7.54 -11.70 -11.82
N SER A 188 -7.90 -12.49 -10.82
CA SER A 188 -8.31 -13.90 -10.99
C SER A 188 -9.82 -14.10 -11.20
N VAL A 189 -10.63 -13.06 -11.00
CA VAL A 189 -12.08 -13.10 -11.16
C VAL A 189 -12.47 -12.76 -12.60
N GLU A 190 -13.53 -13.39 -13.11
CA GLU A 190 -14.12 -13.03 -14.40
C GLU A 190 -14.70 -11.60 -14.38
N PRO A 191 -14.67 -10.86 -15.51
CA PRO A 191 -15.28 -9.55 -15.58
C PRO A 191 -16.80 -9.57 -15.25
N PRO A 192 -17.36 -8.54 -14.58
CA PRO A 192 -16.68 -7.32 -14.12
C PRO A 192 -15.82 -7.56 -12.87
N ARG A 193 -14.58 -7.05 -12.90
CA ARG A 193 -13.58 -7.24 -11.85
C ARG A 193 -13.77 -6.20 -10.72
N PRO A 194 -13.43 -6.54 -9.47
CA PRO A 194 -13.33 -5.55 -8.40
C PRO A 194 -12.36 -4.42 -8.81
N CYS A 195 -12.79 -3.18 -8.64
CA CYS A 195 -11.98 -2.01 -8.95
C CYS A 195 -11.81 -1.12 -7.73
N GLN A 196 -10.66 -0.46 -7.66
CA GLN A 196 -10.42 0.58 -6.68
C GLN A 196 -11.15 1.86 -7.10
N PHE A 197 -11.83 2.49 -6.14
CA PHE A 197 -12.32 3.86 -6.20
C PHE A 197 -11.88 4.62 -4.95
N GLU A 198 -11.90 5.95 -5.03
CA GLU A 198 -11.53 6.86 -3.94
C GLU A 198 -12.59 7.95 -3.82
N ALA A 199 -12.98 8.28 -2.59
CA ALA A 199 -13.88 9.39 -2.34
C ALA A 199 -13.11 10.71 -2.50
N SER A 200 -13.66 11.65 -3.28
CA SER A 200 -13.10 13.00 -3.39
C SER A 200 -13.42 13.82 -2.15
N GLU A 201 -12.62 14.86 -1.88
CA GLU A 201 -12.94 15.83 -0.83
C GLU A 201 -14.35 16.41 -1.03
N GLY A 202 -15.13 16.46 0.06
CA GLY A 202 -16.54 16.90 0.02
C GLY A 202 -17.55 15.84 -0.43
N SER A 203 -17.12 14.60 -0.72
CA SER A 203 -18.04 13.50 -1.02
C SER A 203 -18.94 13.17 0.17
N GLU A 204 -20.18 12.78 -0.11
CA GLU A 204 -21.13 12.31 0.91
C GLU A 204 -20.61 11.05 1.59
N PHE A 205 -20.72 11.00 2.92
CA PHE A 205 -20.32 9.84 3.70
C PHE A 205 -21.22 8.64 3.39
N ARG A 206 -20.60 7.48 3.08
CA ARG A 206 -21.28 6.22 2.80
C ARG A 206 -20.81 5.14 3.78
N PRO A 207 -21.60 4.75 4.80
CA PRO A 207 -21.18 3.80 5.83
C PRO A 207 -20.85 2.41 5.28
N GLU A 208 -21.31 2.08 4.07
CA GLU A 208 -21.01 0.84 3.38
C GLU A 208 -19.53 0.74 2.97
N TYR A 209 -18.87 1.89 2.74
CA TYR A 209 -17.50 1.96 2.22
C TYR A 209 -16.55 2.79 3.11
N MET A 210 -17.08 3.53 4.08
CA MET A 210 -16.34 4.50 4.89
C MET A 210 -16.54 4.24 6.39
N GLU A 211 -15.49 4.50 7.17
CA GLU A 211 -15.51 4.46 8.63
C GLU A 211 -15.45 5.90 9.18
N SER A 212 -16.26 6.21 10.20
CA SER A 212 -16.20 7.52 10.85
C SER A 212 -14.93 7.64 11.69
N VAL A 213 -14.20 8.75 11.51
CA VAL A 213 -12.99 9.08 12.30
C VAL A 213 -13.30 9.90 13.56
N GLY A 214 -14.53 10.40 13.69
CA GLY A 214 -14.99 11.11 14.88
C GLY A 214 -15.37 10.12 15.98
N LYS A 215 -14.89 10.35 17.22
CA LYS A 215 -15.45 9.67 18.39
C LYS A 215 -16.83 10.28 18.68
N TYR A 216 -17.84 9.44 18.83
CA TYR A 216 -19.12 9.80 19.46
C TYR A 216 -18.91 10.18 20.93
#